data_AF-A0A8J3H200-F1
#
_entry.id   AF-A0A8J3H200-F1
#
_cell.length_a   1.000
_cell.length_b   1.000
_cell.length_c   1.000
_cell.angle_alpha   90.00
_cell.angle_beta   90.00
_cell.angle_gamma   90.00
#
_symmetry.space_group_name_H-M   'P 1'
#
loop_
_entity.id
_entity.type
_entity.pdbx_description
1 polymer ?
#
loop_
_entity_poly.entity_id
_entity_poly.type
_entity_poly.pdbx_seq_one_letter_code
_entity_poly.pdbx_strand_id
1 'polypeptide(L)'
;MLGSCSSDKVDVLAGGRCNIVWTLERETGMRHARRKFMLAIVGLCLAILLLWATFSGALGSDDGMPAMAAGVAGLLIFGVAGYFVVAAGIAARAAARLEAGTDVIARWRVPSPTWQRFRDIRLEETGVRVPKLKGLLFAPRAVAGNETVEIVCGARGALIDGCYFSLAPGRGAGMEQAGLVLTDPPCVAIIVGMLAGAHGSPRTTRWLLLLPIPPEARNEANRAIRHYASAADSVRDIGDLAHAYPRRARILFWALLIPAVVAAITGVALEANDYPGALPAWLGITGIMSTLGILLIAAAVRFSRRR
;
A
#
# COMPACT_ATOMS: atom_id res chain seq x y z
N MET A 1 65.14 9.42 0.42
CA MET A 1 64.04 10.37 0.74
C MET A 1 62.85 9.92 -0.08
N LEU A 2 62.03 9.02 0.48
CA LEU A 2 60.71 9.28 1.10
C LEU A 2 59.65 9.57 0.00
N GLY A 3 58.57 8.80 -0.18
CA GLY A 3 58.03 7.75 0.69
C GLY A 3 56.96 6.89 0.01
N SER A 4 56.89 5.68 0.54
CA SER A 4 55.88 4.65 0.38
C SER A 4 54.52 5.12 0.92
N CYS A 5 53.42 4.78 0.24
CA CYS A 5 52.06 4.70 0.80
C CYS A 5 51.56 3.30 0.45
N SER A 6 51.85 2.32 1.28
CA SER A 6 51.03 1.86 2.42
C SER A 6 49.60 1.51 2.01
N SER A 7 49.44 0.23 1.72
CA SER A 7 48.20 -0.54 1.81
C SER A 7 47.71 -0.51 3.25
N ASP A 8 46.67 0.27 3.54
CA ASP A 8 45.91 0.12 4.77
C ASP A 8 44.48 -0.36 4.50
N LYS A 9 44.19 -1.46 5.20
CA LYS A 9 42.96 -2.21 5.32
C LYS A 9 41.75 -1.30 5.49
N VAL A 10 40.78 -1.41 4.59
CA VAL A 10 39.39 -1.06 4.92
C VAL A 10 38.76 -2.33 5.48
N ASP A 11 38.82 -2.45 6.79
CA ASP A 11 38.15 -3.48 7.54
C ASP A 11 36.64 -3.43 7.29
N VAL A 12 36.13 -4.60 6.96
CA VAL A 12 34.74 -4.97 6.84
C VAL A 12 34.06 -4.77 8.19
N LEU A 13 33.46 -3.59 8.41
CA LEU A 13 32.47 -3.41 9.46
C LEU A 13 31.12 -3.96 8.98
N ALA A 14 30.99 -5.27 9.15
CA ALA A 14 29.72 -5.92 9.41
C ALA A 14 29.03 -5.24 10.60
N GLY A 15 27.71 -5.00 10.50
CA GLY A 15 26.91 -4.59 11.65
C GLY A 15 26.21 -3.23 11.56
N GLY A 16 25.80 -2.78 10.37
CA GLY A 16 24.91 -1.63 10.23
C GLY A 16 23.45 -1.97 10.54
N ARG A 17 23.07 -2.04 11.82
CA ARG A 17 21.66 -1.96 12.25
C ARG A 17 21.11 -0.61 11.78
N CYS A 18 20.22 -0.64 10.78
CA CYS A 18 19.58 0.55 10.27
C CYS A 18 18.46 0.97 11.23
N ASN A 19 18.61 2.19 11.76
CA ASN A 19 17.77 2.79 12.77
C ASN A 19 16.31 2.95 12.31
N ILE A 20 15.47 2.73 13.31
CA ILE A 20 14.01 2.82 13.35
C ILE A 20 13.58 4.26 13.05
N VAL A 21 12.62 4.41 12.14
CA VAL A 21 11.52 5.39 12.12
C VAL A 21 10.88 5.35 10.70
N TRP A 22 9.65 4.82 10.64
CA TRP A 22 8.78 4.56 9.46
C TRP A 22 8.98 3.25 8.66
N THR A 23 9.32 2.18 9.38
CA THR A 23 9.32 0.77 8.94
C THR A 23 7.93 0.13 9.11
N LEU A 24 7.02 0.33 8.15
CA LEU A 24 5.87 -0.58 7.98
C LEU A 24 5.57 -0.91 6.52
N GLU A 25 5.91 -0.01 5.60
CA GLU A 25 5.68 -0.19 4.16
C GLU A 25 6.98 -0.49 3.36
N ARG A 26 8.15 -0.26 3.97
CA ARG A 26 9.47 -0.52 3.35
C ARG A 26 9.88 -2.00 3.31
N GLU A 27 9.12 -2.87 3.99
CA GLU A 27 9.25 -4.33 3.94
C GLU A 27 8.08 -4.98 3.17
N THR A 28 7.82 -4.50 1.95
CA THR A 28 6.79 -5.05 1.05
C THR A 28 7.38 -6.02 0.01
N GLY A 29 8.53 -6.63 0.31
CA GLY A 29 8.79 -7.98 -0.20
C GLY A 29 7.82 -8.94 0.48
N MET A 30 6.93 -9.60 -0.28
CA MET A 30 5.86 -10.47 0.26
C MET A 30 6.35 -11.66 1.11
N ARG A 31 7.65 -11.86 1.31
CA ARG A 31 8.18 -12.91 2.20
C ARG A 31 7.64 -12.81 3.64
N HIS A 32 7.15 -11.66 4.07
CA HIS A 32 6.47 -11.50 5.37
C HIS A 32 4.98 -11.14 5.27
N ALA A 33 4.39 -11.12 4.06
CA ALA A 33 2.95 -10.85 3.90
C ALA A 33 2.09 -11.89 4.63
N ARG A 34 2.49 -13.17 4.60
CA ARG A 34 1.81 -14.24 5.32
C ARG A 34 1.86 -14.05 6.84
N ARG A 35 3.00 -13.58 7.38
CA ARG A 35 3.15 -13.26 8.82
C ARG A 35 2.34 -12.03 9.21
N LYS A 36 2.39 -10.96 8.41
CA LYS A 36 1.60 -9.74 8.63
C LYS A 36 0.10 -10.03 8.56
N PHE A 37 -0.34 -10.87 7.62
CA PHE A 37 -1.73 -11.32 7.51
C PHE A 37 -2.16 -12.17 8.71
N MET A 38 -1.33 -13.13 9.15
CA MET A 38 -1.57 -13.89 10.38
C MET A 38 -1.70 -12.96 11.59
N LEU A 39 -0.80 -11.98 11.75
CA LEU A 39 -0.86 -10.99 12.83
C LEU A 39 -2.11 -10.12 12.74
N ALA A 40 -2.53 -9.72 11.53
CA ALA A 40 -3.77 -8.95 11.34
C ALA A 40 -5.01 -9.79 11.69
N ILE A 41 -5.06 -11.07 11.35
CA ILE A 41 -6.13 -11.99 11.76
C ILE A 41 -6.14 -12.15 13.28
N VAL A 42 -4.98 -12.40 13.90
CA VAL A 42 -4.88 -12.51 15.36
C VAL A 42 -5.34 -11.22 16.04
N GLY A 43 -4.93 -10.05 15.52
CA GLY A 43 -5.40 -8.75 15.99
C GLY A 43 -6.91 -8.58 15.84
N LEU A 44 -7.49 -9.02 14.72
CA LEU A 44 -8.93 -8.97 14.48
C LEU A 44 -9.70 -9.89 15.45
N CYS A 45 -9.21 -11.11 15.69
CA CYS A 45 -9.80 -12.03 16.67
C CYS A 45 -9.74 -11.45 18.09
N LEU A 46 -8.60 -10.86 18.47
CA LEU A 46 -8.45 -10.20 19.77
C LEU A 46 -9.38 -9.00 19.90
N ALA A 47 -9.53 -8.19 18.84
CA ALA A 47 -10.46 -7.07 18.81
C ALA A 47 -11.92 -7.51 18.98
N ILE A 48 -12.33 -8.57 18.27
CA ILE A 48 -13.68 -9.15 18.41
C ILE A 48 -13.89 -9.67 19.83
N LEU A 49 -12.90 -10.33 20.42
CA LEU A 49 -12.98 -10.84 21.78
C LEU A 49 -13.08 -9.71 22.83
N LEU A 50 -12.32 -8.63 22.67
CA LEU A 50 -12.40 -7.45 23.53
C LEU A 50 -13.77 -6.78 23.42
N LEU A 51 -14.26 -6.56 22.19
CA LEU A 51 -15.59 -5.99 21.97
C LEU A 51 -16.68 -6.88 22.59
N TRP A 52 -16.60 -8.20 22.37
CA TRP A 52 -17.53 -9.16 22.96
C TRP A 52 -17.50 -9.09 24.50
N ALA A 53 -16.33 -9.10 25.12
CA ALA A 53 -16.18 -9.03 26.57
C ALA A 53 -16.73 -7.71 27.17
N THR A 54 -16.60 -6.60 26.44
CA THR A 54 -17.21 -5.32 26.81
C THR A 54 -18.74 -5.38 26.71
N PHE A 55 -19.29 -5.93 25.62
CA PHE A 55 -20.75 -6.01 25.44
C PHE A 55 -21.43 -7.06 26.33
N SER A 56 -20.74 -8.15 26.66
CA SER A 56 -21.29 -9.22 27.49
C SER A 56 -21.25 -8.91 28.98
N GLY A 57 -20.69 -7.76 29.38
CA GLY A 57 -20.47 -7.43 30.80
C GLY A 57 -19.45 -8.34 31.49
N ALA A 58 -18.68 -9.13 30.73
CA ALA A 58 -17.72 -10.09 31.30
C ALA A 58 -16.54 -9.40 32.02
N LEU A 59 -16.34 -8.10 31.79
CA LEU A 59 -15.34 -7.27 32.45
C LEU A 59 -15.81 -6.68 33.79
N GLY A 60 -17.02 -7.03 34.25
CA GLY A 60 -17.64 -6.49 35.45
C GLY A 60 -18.63 -5.36 35.14
N SER A 61 -19.71 -5.29 35.92
CA SER A 61 -20.80 -4.31 35.79
C SER A 61 -20.50 -2.97 36.46
N ASP A 62 -19.42 -2.87 37.22
CA ASP A 62 -19.04 -1.61 37.85
C ASP A 62 -18.53 -0.69 36.73
N ASP A 63 -19.08 0.52 36.64
CA ASP A 63 -18.86 1.58 35.64
C ASP A 63 -17.40 2.10 35.57
N GLY A 64 -16.46 1.16 35.50
CA GLY A 64 -15.04 1.38 35.53
C GLY A 64 -14.54 1.75 34.14
N MET A 65 -13.85 2.88 34.10
CA MET A 65 -12.83 3.25 33.12
C MET A 65 -12.10 2.07 32.42
N PRO A 66 -11.71 0.94 33.06
CA PRO A 66 -11.16 -0.23 32.38
C PRO A 66 -12.07 -0.88 31.31
N ALA A 67 -13.38 -1.02 31.54
CA ALA A 67 -14.29 -1.63 30.57
C ALA A 67 -14.46 -0.75 29.33
N MET A 68 -14.53 0.57 29.53
CA MET A 68 -14.51 1.55 28.42
C MET A 68 -13.19 1.52 27.65
N ALA A 69 -12.05 1.50 28.36
CA ALA A 69 -10.74 1.45 27.72
C ALA A 69 -10.57 0.19 26.85
N ALA A 70 -11.05 -0.96 27.33
CA ALA A 70 -11.06 -2.21 26.58
C ALA A 70 -11.94 -2.13 25.32
N GLY A 71 -13.13 -1.54 25.42
CA GLY A 71 -14.03 -1.35 24.27
C GLY A 71 -13.43 -0.44 23.19
N VAL A 72 -12.86 0.70 23.58
CA VAL A 72 -12.20 1.65 22.65
C VAL A 72 -10.97 1.01 21.99
N ALA A 73 -10.14 0.31 22.77
CA ALA A 73 -9.00 -0.42 22.23
C ALA A 73 -9.45 -1.52 21.26
N GLY A 74 -10.50 -2.29 21.61
CA GLY A 74 -11.11 -3.30 20.74
C GLY A 74 -11.58 -2.69 19.41
N LEU A 75 -12.28 -1.56 19.44
CA LEU A 75 -12.76 -0.88 18.22
C LEU A 75 -11.62 -0.38 17.33
N LEU A 76 -10.58 0.24 17.92
CA LEU A 76 -9.42 0.73 17.17
C LEU A 76 -8.64 -0.43 16.53
N ILE A 77 -8.39 -1.50 17.29
CA ILE A 77 -7.73 -2.70 16.76
C ILE A 77 -8.60 -3.33 15.67
N PHE A 78 -9.93 -3.41 15.84
CA PHE A 78 -10.85 -3.95 14.83
C PHE A 78 -10.75 -3.17 13.52
N GLY A 79 -10.79 -1.83 13.57
CA GLY A 79 -10.68 -0.98 12.39
C GLY A 79 -9.34 -1.15 11.67
N VAL A 80 -8.23 -1.08 12.41
CA VAL A 80 -6.89 -1.22 11.84
C VAL A 80 -6.66 -2.63 11.30
N ALA A 81 -6.92 -3.67 12.10
CA ALA A 81 -6.75 -5.06 11.70
C ALA A 81 -7.67 -5.45 10.54
N GLY A 82 -8.93 -5.02 10.57
CA GLY A 82 -9.90 -5.26 9.50
C GLY A 82 -9.45 -4.65 8.18
N TYR A 83 -8.96 -3.40 8.20
CA TYR A 83 -8.36 -2.77 7.02
C TYR A 83 -7.20 -3.60 6.46
N PHE A 84 -6.26 -4.04 7.30
CA PHE A 84 -5.11 -4.84 6.85
C PHE A 84 -5.53 -6.21 6.30
N VAL A 85 -6.50 -6.89 6.93
CA VAL A 85 -7.02 -8.18 6.44
C VAL A 85 -7.65 -8.02 5.06
N VAL A 86 -8.48 -6.99 4.86
CA VAL A 86 -9.10 -6.72 3.56
C VAL A 86 -8.05 -6.38 2.50
N ALA A 87 -7.13 -5.46 2.80
CA ALA A 87 -6.07 -5.05 1.88
C ALA A 87 -5.17 -6.24 1.48
N ALA A 88 -4.74 -7.04 2.45
CA ALA A 88 -3.93 -8.22 2.22
C ALA A 88 -4.71 -9.31 1.47
N GLY A 89 -6.01 -9.49 1.76
CA GLY A 89 -6.87 -10.45 1.06
C GLY A 89 -7.04 -10.10 -0.41
N ILE A 90 -7.21 -8.81 -0.74
CA ILE A 90 -7.26 -8.34 -2.13
C ILE A 90 -5.94 -8.62 -2.84
N ALA A 91 -4.80 -8.31 -2.20
CA ALA A 91 -3.47 -8.57 -2.76
C ALA A 91 -3.21 -10.08 -2.96
N ALA A 92 -3.55 -10.91 -1.99
CA ALA A 92 -3.40 -12.36 -2.07
C ALA A 92 -4.27 -12.97 -3.18
N ARG A 93 -5.52 -12.49 -3.32
CA ARG A 93 -6.41 -12.91 -4.42
C ARG A 93 -5.87 -12.48 -5.78
N ALA A 94 -5.30 -11.28 -5.87
CA ALA A 94 -4.68 -10.80 -7.11
C ALA A 94 -3.44 -11.63 -7.47
N ALA A 95 -2.58 -11.93 -6.50
CA ALA A 95 -1.42 -12.80 -6.69
C ALA A 95 -1.85 -14.21 -7.16
N ALA A 96 -2.81 -14.83 -6.47
CA ALA A 96 -3.33 -16.15 -6.84
C ALA A 96 -3.94 -16.17 -8.25
N ARG A 97 -4.61 -15.09 -8.68
CA ARG A 97 -5.11 -14.96 -10.05
C ARG A 97 -3.99 -14.92 -11.08
N LEU A 98 -2.92 -14.16 -10.81
CA LEU A 98 -1.76 -14.09 -11.70
C LEU A 98 -1.01 -15.43 -11.79
N GLU A 99 -0.86 -16.11 -10.66
CA GLU A 99 -0.29 -17.46 -10.60
C GLU A 99 -1.12 -18.44 -11.43
N ALA A 100 -2.46 -18.39 -11.28
CA ALA A 100 -3.41 -19.17 -12.07
C ALA A 100 -3.48 -18.78 -13.56
N GLY A 101 -2.71 -17.79 -14.02
CA GLY A 101 -2.69 -17.36 -15.41
C GLY A 101 -3.84 -16.44 -15.83
N THR A 102 -4.67 -16.00 -14.86
CA THR A 102 -5.75 -15.05 -15.13
C THR A 102 -5.18 -13.62 -15.19
N ASP A 103 -5.65 -12.84 -16.16
CA ASP A 103 -5.27 -11.41 -16.31
C ASP A 103 -3.76 -11.19 -16.57
N VAL A 104 -3.09 -12.19 -17.13
CA VAL A 104 -1.66 -12.14 -17.48
C VAL A 104 -1.47 -11.51 -18.85
N ILE A 105 -0.62 -10.50 -18.92
CA ILE A 105 -0.23 -9.80 -20.16
C ILE A 105 1.03 -10.41 -20.74
N ALA A 106 2.00 -10.68 -19.87
CA ALA A 106 3.30 -11.16 -20.24
C ALA A 106 3.89 -11.99 -19.10
N ARG A 107 4.60 -13.05 -19.44
CA ARG A 107 5.24 -13.95 -18.50
C ARG A 107 6.56 -14.39 -19.10
N TRP A 108 7.64 -14.28 -18.34
CA TRP A 108 8.95 -14.76 -18.76
C TRP A 108 9.76 -15.27 -17.58
N ARG A 109 10.78 -16.08 -17.89
CA ARG A 109 11.71 -16.65 -16.92
C ARG A 109 13.06 -16.01 -17.09
N VAL A 110 13.69 -15.64 -15.99
CA VAL A 110 15.00 -15.02 -15.95
C VAL A 110 16.02 -16.07 -15.52
N PRO A 111 17.01 -16.39 -16.37
CA PRO A 111 18.08 -17.30 -16.00
C PRO A 111 18.88 -16.76 -14.80
N SER A 112 19.36 -17.66 -13.94
CA SER A 112 20.21 -17.33 -12.79
C SER A 112 21.35 -16.34 -13.11
N PRO A 113 22.17 -16.50 -14.18
CA PRO A 113 23.25 -15.54 -14.46
C PRO A 113 22.74 -14.12 -14.76
N THR A 114 21.59 -14.00 -15.43
CA THR A 114 20.93 -12.70 -15.69
C THR A 114 20.37 -12.11 -14.40
N TRP A 115 19.83 -12.95 -13.52
CA TRP A 115 19.30 -12.53 -12.22
C TRP A 115 20.39 -12.04 -11.26
N GLN A 116 21.54 -12.69 -11.25
CA GLN A 116 22.69 -12.27 -10.44
C GLN A 116 23.19 -10.89 -10.89
N ARG A 117 23.35 -10.66 -12.19
CA ARG A 117 23.70 -9.33 -12.73
C ARG A 117 22.65 -8.27 -12.39
N PHE A 118 21.37 -8.62 -12.50
CA PHE A 118 20.26 -7.73 -12.10
C PHE A 118 20.34 -7.30 -10.62
N ARG A 119 20.81 -8.18 -9.73
CA ARG A 119 20.96 -7.86 -8.30
C ARG A 119 22.02 -6.80 -8.03
N ASP A 120 23.03 -6.74 -8.88
CA ASP A 120 24.15 -5.85 -8.69
C ASP A 120 23.86 -4.43 -9.23
N ILE A 121 22.78 -4.26 -10.03
CA ILE A 121 22.35 -2.96 -10.56
C ILE A 121 22.08 -1.98 -9.41
N ARG A 122 22.73 -0.82 -9.49
CA ARG A 122 22.45 0.32 -8.62
C ARG A 122 21.52 1.31 -9.29
N LEU A 123 20.75 2.04 -8.48
CA LEU A 123 19.81 3.05 -8.98
C LEU A 123 20.50 4.09 -9.88
N GLU A 124 21.73 4.46 -9.53
CA GLU A 124 22.56 5.43 -10.25
C GLU A 124 22.86 4.99 -11.69
N GLU A 125 23.05 3.68 -11.90
CA GLU A 125 23.37 3.08 -13.20
C GLU A 125 22.16 3.06 -14.15
N THR A 126 20.94 3.19 -13.62
CA THR A 126 19.72 3.16 -14.43
C THR A 126 19.52 4.41 -15.27
N GLY A 127 20.20 5.51 -14.94
CA GLY A 127 20.02 6.82 -15.60
C GLY A 127 18.63 7.45 -15.41
N VAL A 128 17.74 6.83 -14.62
CA VAL A 128 16.36 7.31 -14.39
C VAL A 128 16.37 8.54 -13.47
N ARG A 129 16.19 9.72 -14.05
CA ARG A 129 16.11 11.00 -13.31
C ARG A 129 14.66 11.39 -13.05
N VAL A 130 14.17 11.01 -11.87
CA VAL A 130 12.81 11.36 -11.42
C VAL A 130 12.90 12.17 -10.12
N PRO A 131 12.24 13.34 -10.03
CA PRO A 131 12.21 14.11 -8.79
C PRO A 131 11.64 13.28 -7.63
N LYS A 132 12.33 13.31 -6.48
CA LYS A 132 11.94 12.61 -5.25
C LYS A 132 11.91 11.07 -5.37
N LEU A 133 12.72 10.50 -6.26
CA LEU A 133 12.96 9.07 -6.30
C LEU A 133 13.70 8.61 -5.03
N LYS A 134 13.11 7.66 -4.30
CA LYS A 134 13.64 7.18 -3.01
C LYS A 134 14.55 5.96 -3.14
N GLY A 135 14.39 5.18 -4.20
CA GLY A 135 15.13 3.93 -4.37
C GLY A 135 14.44 2.93 -5.28
N LEU A 136 15.01 1.73 -5.31
CA LEU A 136 14.40 0.55 -5.91
C LEU A 136 13.31 0.01 -4.97
N LEU A 137 12.17 -0.38 -5.57
CA LEU A 137 11.03 -0.95 -4.84
C LEU A 137 11.28 -2.41 -4.44
N PHE A 138 12.17 -3.10 -5.16
CA PHE A 138 12.44 -4.51 -4.99
C PHE A 138 13.93 -4.77 -4.81
N ALA A 139 14.26 -5.59 -3.81
CA ALA A 139 15.61 -6.09 -3.56
C ALA A 139 15.67 -7.58 -3.96
N PRO A 140 16.27 -7.93 -5.12
CA PRO A 140 16.39 -9.31 -5.57
C PRO A 140 17.22 -10.18 -4.61
N ARG A 141 16.77 -11.43 -4.38
CA ARG A 141 17.55 -12.41 -3.60
C ARG A 141 18.64 -13.07 -4.42
N ALA A 142 19.60 -13.67 -3.72
CA ALA A 142 20.43 -14.73 -4.29
C ALA A 142 19.58 -15.96 -4.64
N VAL A 143 19.89 -16.55 -5.79
CA VAL A 143 19.20 -17.69 -6.40
C VAL A 143 20.27 -18.72 -6.79
N ALA A 144 19.98 -20.01 -6.65
CA ALA A 144 20.94 -21.06 -7.01
C ALA A 144 21.24 -21.04 -8.52
N GLY A 145 22.39 -21.60 -8.94
CA GLY A 145 22.85 -21.51 -10.34
C GLY A 145 21.89 -22.11 -11.38
N ASN A 146 21.05 -23.07 -10.98
CA ASN A 146 20.08 -23.76 -11.84
C ASN A 146 18.63 -23.25 -11.66
N GLU A 147 18.38 -22.36 -10.71
CA GLU A 147 17.03 -21.86 -10.42
C GLU A 147 16.70 -20.68 -11.34
N THR A 148 15.56 -20.72 -12.00
CA THR A 148 15.05 -19.63 -12.84
C THR A 148 14.02 -18.82 -12.09
N VAL A 149 14.12 -17.49 -12.15
CA VAL A 149 13.13 -16.62 -11.51
C VAL A 149 12.03 -16.30 -12.50
N GLU A 150 10.78 -16.54 -12.12
CA GLU A 150 9.63 -16.18 -12.93
C GLU A 150 9.19 -14.72 -12.68
N ILE A 151 8.91 -14.01 -13.76
CA ILE A 151 8.29 -12.69 -13.76
C ILE A 151 6.95 -12.81 -14.49
N VAL A 152 5.87 -12.45 -13.81
CA VAL A 152 4.50 -12.44 -14.36
C VAL A 152 3.97 -11.03 -14.29
N CYS A 153 3.73 -10.40 -15.45
CA CYS A 153 3.06 -9.11 -15.55
C CYS A 153 1.58 -9.32 -15.87
N GLY A 154 0.69 -8.79 -15.04
CA GLY A 154 -0.74 -8.76 -15.31
C GLY A 154 -1.31 -7.35 -15.32
N ALA A 155 -2.62 -7.23 -15.57
CA ALA A 155 -3.19 -5.93 -15.90
C ALA A 155 -3.06 -4.85 -14.83
N ARG A 156 -2.98 -5.25 -13.56
CA ARG A 156 -2.93 -4.33 -12.40
C ARG A 156 -1.80 -4.65 -11.42
N GLY A 157 -0.86 -5.52 -11.78
CA GLY A 157 0.20 -5.93 -10.88
C GLY A 157 1.23 -6.83 -11.54
N ALA A 158 2.37 -6.96 -10.89
CA ALA A 158 3.45 -7.86 -11.31
C ALA A 158 3.83 -8.80 -10.17
N LEU A 159 4.11 -10.06 -10.52
CA LEU A 159 4.72 -11.05 -9.63
C LEU A 159 6.19 -11.19 -10.02
N ILE A 160 7.10 -11.02 -9.06
CA ILE A 160 8.54 -11.15 -9.24
C ILE A 160 9.07 -12.02 -8.11
N ASP A 161 9.63 -13.19 -8.41
CA ASP A 161 10.17 -14.09 -7.37
C ASP A 161 9.13 -14.38 -6.26
N GLY A 162 7.88 -14.62 -6.65
CA GLY A 162 6.75 -14.83 -5.73
C GLY A 162 6.32 -13.59 -4.93
N CYS A 163 6.88 -12.41 -5.20
CA CYS A 163 6.48 -11.15 -4.59
C CYS A 163 5.53 -10.38 -5.53
N TYR A 164 4.34 -10.04 -5.03
CA TYR A 164 3.33 -9.31 -5.76
C TYR A 164 3.50 -7.82 -5.53
N PHE A 165 3.52 -7.07 -6.61
CA PHE A 165 3.56 -5.62 -6.65
C PHE A 165 2.27 -5.13 -7.28
N SER A 166 1.49 -4.34 -6.51
CA SER A 166 0.32 -3.67 -7.05
C SER A 166 0.77 -2.54 -7.99
N LEU A 167 0.40 -2.65 -9.25
CA LEU A 167 0.68 -1.67 -10.30
C LEU A 167 -0.61 -1.01 -10.79
N ALA A 168 -1.60 -0.91 -9.90
CA ALA A 168 -2.80 -0.16 -10.18
C ALA A 168 -2.40 1.29 -10.53
N PRO A 169 -2.84 1.82 -11.68
CA PRO A 169 -2.51 3.18 -12.05
C PRO A 169 -3.25 4.15 -11.10
N GLY A 170 -2.59 5.23 -10.68
CA GLY A 170 -3.11 6.12 -9.64
C GLY A 170 -2.39 7.47 -9.58
N ARG A 171 -3.13 8.57 -9.43
CA ARG A 171 -2.56 9.93 -9.34
C ARG A 171 -2.01 10.16 -7.93
N GLY A 172 -0.69 10.27 -7.79
CA GLY A 172 -0.01 10.53 -6.52
C GLY A 172 0.21 9.30 -5.64
N ALA A 173 -0.51 8.21 -5.87
CA ALA A 173 -0.26 6.88 -5.33
C ALA A 173 -0.66 5.81 -6.36
N GLY A 174 0.30 5.00 -6.81
CA GLY A 174 0.11 4.02 -7.89
C GLY A 174 1.15 4.16 -9.00
N MET A 175 0.96 3.43 -10.09
CA MET A 175 1.86 3.48 -11.25
C MET A 175 1.71 4.81 -12.02
N GLU A 176 2.83 5.53 -12.21
CA GLU A 176 2.89 6.84 -12.87
C GLU A 176 3.48 6.78 -14.29
N GLN A 177 4.41 5.85 -14.52
CA GLN A 177 5.11 5.72 -15.80
C GLN A 177 5.71 4.31 -15.93
N ALA A 178 5.77 3.79 -17.16
CA ALA A 178 6.48 2.58 -17.51
C ALA A 178 7.33 2.81 -18.76
N GLY A 179 8.49 2.18 -18.84
CA GLY A 179 9.41 2.32 -19.97
C GLY A 179 10.53 1.28 -19.97
N LEU A 180 11.38 1.32 -20.99
CA LEU A 180 12.57 0.48 -21.10
C LEU A 180 13.79 1.26 -20.58
N VAL A 181 14.60 0.61 -19.75
CA VAL A 181 15.90 1.10 -19.29
C VAL A 181 17.00 0.18 -19.80
N LEU A 182 18.01 0.77 -20.43
CA LEU A 182 19.13 0.07 -21.07
C LEU A 182 20.26 -0.20 -20.07
N THR A 183 19.96 -0.97 -19.02
CA THR A 183 20.97 -1.56 -18.12
C THR A 183 21.52 -2.87 -18.68
N ASP A 184 22.52 -3.46 -18.04
CA ASP A 184 22.92 -4.85 -18.28
C ASP A 184 22.58 -5.73 -17.06
N PRO A 185 21.50 -6.54 -17.11
CA PRO A 185 20.58 -6.77 -18.23
C PRO A 185 19.57 -5.64 -18.46
N PRO A 186 18.97 -5.52 -19.66
CA PRO A 186 17.95 -4.52 -19.94
C PRO A 186 16.73 -4.76 -19.06
N CYS A 187 16.09 -3.69 -18.60
CA CYS A 187 15.01 -3.78 -17.62
C CYS A 187 13.78 -2.99 -18.04
N VAL A 188 12.59 -3.51 -17.74
CA VAL A 188 11.36 -2.69 -17.72
C VAL A 188 11.39 -1.87 -16.44
N ALA A 189 11.35 -0.56 -16.57
CA ALA A 189 11.29 0.39 -15.47
C ALA A 189 9.86 0.86 -15.27
N ILE A 190 9.34 0.68 -14.06
CA ILE A 190 8.01 1.13 -13.66
C ILE A 190 8.15 2.06 -12.46
N ILE A 191 7.69 3.30 -12.61
CA ILE A 191 7.72 4.30 -11.55
C ILE A 191 6.40 4.24 -10.79
N VAL A 192 6.49 3.99 -9.50
CA VAL A 192 5.35 3.89 -8.58
C VAL A 192 5.40 5.05 -7.59
N GLY A 193 4.38 5.89 -7.61
CA GLY A 193 4.15 6.93 -6.59
C GLY A 193 3.55 6.33 -5.32
N MET A 194 3.96 6.84 -4.17
CA MET A 194 3.37 6.54 -2.87
C MET A 194 3.12 7.85 -2.13
N LEU A 195 1.90 8.03 -1.65
CA LEU A 195 1.54 9.13 -0.76
C LEU A 195 2.21 8.92 0.60
N ALA A 196 3.10 9.82 0.98
CA ALA A 196 3.74 9.84 2.29
C ALA A 196 3.59 11.23 2.92
N GLY A 197 3.71 11.33 4.24
CA GLY A 197 3.70 12.61 4.97
C GLY A 197 2.62 12.70 6.04
N ALA A 198 2.82 13.63 6.98
CA ALA A 198 1.87 13.91 8.05
C ALA A 198 0.64 14.65 7.51
N HIS A 199 -0.46 14.60 8.28
CA HIS A 199 -1.72 15.27 7.95
C HIS A 199 -1.46 16.76 7.68
N GLY A 200 -1.76 17.23 6.45
CA GLY A 200 -1.57 18.62 6.03
C GLY A 200 -0.43 18.88 5.03
N SER A 201 0.51 17.94 4.82
CA SER A 201 1.55 18.06 3.77
C SER A 201 1.76 16.73 3.04
N PRO A 202 0.81 16.32 2.17
CA PRO A 202 0.98 15.11 1.37
C PRO A 202 2.19 15.28 0.44
N ARG A 203 3.18 14.41 0.60
CA ARG A 203 4.37 14.32 -0.24
C ARG A 203 4.31 13.00 -1.01
N THR A 204 4.16 13.09 -2.32
CA THR A 204 4.37 11.93 -3.18
C THR A 204 5.85 11.58 -3.20
N THR A 205 6.18 10.41 -2.67
CA THR A 205 7.48 9.75 -2.83
C THR A 205 7.41 8.78 -3.99
N ARG A 206 8.50 8.63 -4.74
CA ARG A 206 8.52 7.75 -5.92
C ARG A 206 9.50 6.62 -5.72
N TRP A 207 9.14 5.46 -6.24
CA TRP A 207 9.93 4.24 -6.20
C TRP A 207 10.05 3.66 -7.61
N LEU A 208 11.19 3.04 -7.89
CA LEU A 208 11.46 2.41 -9.17
C LEU A 208 11.37 0.89 -9.03
N LEU A 209 10.45 0.26 -9.76
CA LEU A 209 10.41 -1.19 -9.92
C LEU A 209 11.10 -1.55 -11.24
N LEU A 210 12.11 -2.41 -11.17
CA LEU A 210 12.83 -2.91 -12.34
C LEU A 210 12.50 -4.38 -12.57
N LEU A 211 12.20 -4.73 -13.83
CA LEU A 211 11.96 -6.11 -14.26
C LEU A 211 13.02 -6.51 -15.29
N PRO A 212 13.97 -7.41 -14.99
CA PRO A 212 15.02 -7.80 -15.94
C PRO A 212 14.42 -8.57 -17.12
N ILE A 213 14.93 -8.26 -18.31
CA ILE A 213 14.48 -8.80 -19.60
C ILE A 213 15.61 -9.67 -20.17
N PRO A 214 15.43 -11.00 -20.22
CA PRO A 214 16.35 -11.84 -20.96
C PRO A 214 16.12 -11.68 -22.49
N PRO A 215 17.12 -11.98 -23.34
CA PRO A 215 17.04 -11.76 -24.78
C PRO A 215 15.79 -12.33 -25.45
N GLU A 216 15.37 -13.52 -25.02
CA GLU A 216 14.22 -14.26 -25.52
C GLU A 216 12.87 -13.63 -25.17
N ALA A 217 12.78 -12.80 -24.13
CA ALA A 217 11.53 -12.25 -23.61
C ALA A 217 11.27 -10.80 -24.04
N ARG A 218 11.99 -10.30 -25.05
CA ARG A 218 11.90 -8.89 -25.48
C ARG A 218 10.50 -8.53 -25.97
N ASN A 219 9.81 -9.46 -26.65
CA ASN A 219 8.46 -9.23 -27.17
C ASN A 219 7.42 -9.19 -26.04
N GLU A 220 7.54 -10.08 -25.06
CA GLU A 220 6.76 -10.12 -23.83
C GLU A 220 6.92 -8.83 -23.04
N ALA A 221 8.17 -8.39 -22.82
CA ALA A 221 8.47 -7.16 -22.11
C ALA A 221 7.90 -5.93 -22.84
N ASN A 222 7.99 -5.87 -24.17
CA ASN A 222 7.39 -4.80 -24.97
C ASN A 222 5.86 -4.77 -24.85
N ARG A 223 5.19 -5.93 -24.77
CA ARG A 223 3.74 -5.99 -24.51
C ARG A 223 3.41 -5.43 -23.13
N ALA A 224 4.16 -5.80 -22.09
CA ALA A 224 3.99 -5.28 -20.74
C ALA A 224 4.21 -3.75 -20.68
N ILE A 225 5.28 -3.24 -21.32
CA ILE A 225 5.56 -1.80 -21.39
C ILE A 225 4.39 -1.05 -22.03
N ARG A 226 3.90 -1.50 -23.20
CA ARG A 226 2.78 -0.83 -23.89
C ARG A 226 1.51 -0.80 -23.03
N HIS A 227 1.19 -1.91 -22.38
CA HIS A 227 0.03 -1.98 -21.48
C HIS A 227 0.17 -1.01 -20.31
N TYR A 228 1.30 -1.05 -19.60
CA TYR A 228 1.49 -0.21 -18.42
C TYR A 228 1.62 1.28 -18.77
N ALA A 229 2.26 1.62 -19.90
CA ALA A 229 2.30 2.99 -20.39
C ALA A 229 0.89 3.51 -20.70
N SER A 230 0.09 2.74 -21.45
CA SER A 230 -1.30 3.10 -21.76
C SER A 230 -2.17 3.22 -20.49
N ALA A 231 -2.01 2.31 -19.53
CA ALA A 231 -2.72 2.36 -18.26
C ALA A 231 -2.33 3.57 -17.41
N ALA A 232 -1.04 3.92 -17.36
CA ALA A 232 -0.56 5.11 -16.65
C ALA A 232 -1.11 6.39 -17.28
N ASP A 233 -1.13 6.48 -18.61
CA ASP A 233 -1.70 7.62 -19.33
C ASP A 233 -3.21 7.74 -19.08
N SER A 234 -3.95 6.63 -19.06
CA SER A 234 -5.39 6.66 -18.76
C SER A 234 -5.73 7.22 -17.37
N VAL A 235 -4.82 7.11 -16.38
CA VAL A 235 -5.05 7.65 -15.04
C VAL A 235 -4.61 9.10 -14.87
N ARG A 236 -3.75 9.60 -15.75
CA ARG A 236 -3.55 11.06 -15.84
C ARG A 236 -4.88 11.76 -16.13
N ASP A 237 -5.78 11.08 -16.85
CA ASP A 237 -7.15 11.54 -17.10
C ASP A 237 -8.13 11.22 -15.94
N ILE A 238 -7.87 10.22 -15.08
CA ILE A 238 -8.77 9.84 -13.96
C ILE A 238 -8.61 10.74 -12.71
N GLY A 239 -7.64 11.67 -12.69
CA GLY A 239 -7.70 12.82 -11.78
C GLY A 239 -9.04 13.58 -11.86
N ASP A 240 -9.80 13.29 -12.90
CA ASP A 240 -11.14 13.71 -13.19
C ASP A 240 -12.23 12.78 -12.62
N LEU A 241 -12.02 11.81 -11.70
CA LEU A 241 -13.15 10.91 -11.31
C LEU A 241 -14.38 11.66 -10.74
N ALA A 242 -14.14 12.78 -10.03
CA ALA A 242 -15.18 13.70 -9.57
C ALA A 242 -15.79 14.58 -10.69
N HIS A 243 -15.17 14.61 -11.86
CA HIS A 243 -15.55 15.35 -13.07
C HIS A 243 -16.13 14.42 -14.18
N ALA A 244 -15.50 13.27 -14.44
CA ALA A 244 -15.92 12.19 -15.32
C ALA A 244 -17.15 11.43 -14.82
N TYR A 245 -17.30 11.23 -13.49
CA TYR A 245 -18.46 10.52 -12.92
C TYR A 245 -19.09 11.25 -11.72
N PRO A 246 -19.62 12.47 -11.93
CA PRO A 246 -20.13 13.32 -10.85
C PRO A 246 -21.31 12.71 -10.10
N ARG A 247 -22.11 11.86 -10.79
CA ARG A 247 -23.22 11.12 -10.16
C ARG A 247 -22.73 10.07 -9.16
N ARG A 248 -21.72 9.27 -9.50
CA ARG A 248 -21.20 8.22 -8.60
C ARG A 248 -20.54 8.81 -7.36
N ALA A 249 -19.76 9.88 -7.54
CA ALA A 249 -19.17 10.62 -6.43
C ALA A 249 -20.24 11.19 -5.49
N ARG A 250 -21.31 11.76 -6.04
CA ARG A 250 -22.46 12.26 -5.27
C ARG A 250 -23.19 11.13 -4.52
N ILE A 251 -23.40 9.98 -5.15
CA ILE A 251 -24.03 8.81 -4.49
C ILE A 251 -23.17 8.34 -3.31
N LEU A 252 -21.87 8.14 -3.50
CA LEU A 252 -20.97 7.72 -2.42
C LEU A 252 -20.93 8.73 -1.27
N PHE A 253 -20.91 10.02 -1.60
CA PHE A 253 -20.97 11.08 -0.60
C PHE A 253 -22.22 10.98 0.27
N TRP A 254 -23.41 10.87 -0.35
CA TRP A 254 -24.66 10.76 0.40
C TRP A 254 -24.80 9.42 1.13
N ALA A 255 -24.30 8.32 0.55
CA ALA A 255 -24.32 7.01 1.18
C ALA A 255 -23.48 6.96 2.48
N LEU A 256 -22.44 7.78 2.59
CA LEU A 256 -21.66 7.93 3.81
C LEU A 256 -22.25 8.98 4.76
N LEU A 257 -22.75 10.09 4.21
CA LEU A 257 -23.26 11.21 5.02
C LEU A 257 -24.55 10.86 5.75
N ILE A 258 -25.51 10.21 5.08
CA ILE A 258 -26.84 9.93 5.66
C ILE A 258 -26.71 9.07 6.92
N PRO A 259 -26.01 7.91 6.92
CA PRO A 259 -25.85 7.11 8.13
C PRO A 259 -25.13 7.85 9.27
N ALA A 260 -24.11 8.66 8.95
CA ALA A 260 -23.40 9.45 9.95
C ALA A 260 -24.30 10.51 10.61
N VAL A 261 -25.13 11.19 9.83
CA VAL A 261 -26.12 12.17 10.33
C VAL A 261 -27.20 11.46 11.14
N VAL A 262 -27.72 10.32 10.67
CA VAL A 262 -28.70 9.52 11.42
C VAL A 262 -28.13 9.09 12.77
N ALA A 263 -26.90 8.56 12.80
CA ALA A 263 -26.24 8.19 14.05
C ALA A 263 -26.09 9.39 15.02
N ALA A 264 -25.71 10.56 14.50
CA ALA A 264 -25.61 11.78 15.31
C ALA A 264 -26.97 12.19 15.91
N ILE A 265 -28.02 12.22 15.08
CA ILE A 265 -29.38 12.60 15.51
C ILE A 265 -29.92 11.58 16.51
N THR A 266 -29.76 10.28 16.24
CA THR A 266 -30.20 9.22 17.16
C THR A 266 -29.47 9.33 18.50
N GLY A 267 -28.17 9.60 18.51
CA GLY A 267 -27.41 9.81 19.75
C GLY A 267 -27.95 10.99 20.56
N VAL A 268 -28.15 12.16 19.92
CA VAL A 268 -28.71 13.35 20.57
C VAL A 268 -30.14 13.12 21.05
N ALA A 269 -30.98 12.45 20.26
CA ALA A 269 -32.36 12.16 20.61
C ALA A 269 -32.44 11.22 21.81
N LEU A 270 -31.62 10.17 21.87
CA LEU A 270 -31.57 9.26 23.01
C LEU A 270 -31.10 9.98 24.27
N GLU A 271 -30.11 10.85 24.18
CA GLU A 271 -29.63 11.68 25.30
C GLU A 271 -30.74 12.61 25.81
N ALA A 272 -31.48 13.26 24.90
CA ALA A 272 -32.59 14.16 25.24
C ALA A 272 -33.80 13.45 25.88
N ASN A 273 -33.87 12.12 25.79
CA ASN A 273 -34.91 11.31 26.42
C ASN A 273 -34.39 10.56 27.67
N ASP A 274 -33.28 11.02 28.26
CA ASP A 274 -32.66 10.44 29.45
C ASP A 274 -32.38 8.93 29.31
N TYR A 275 -32.02 8.47 28.09
CA TYR A 275 -31.72 7.06 27.86
C TYR A 275 -30.48 6.65 28.67
N PRO A 276 -30.57 5.61 29.51
CA PRO A 276 -29.49 5.28 30.42
C PRO A 276 -28.24 4.77 29.70
N GLY A 277 -27.07 5.13 30.24
CA GLY A 277 -25.76 4.66 29.78
C GLY A 277 -25.06 5.59 28.80
N ALA A 278 -23.85 5.21 28.38
CA ALA A 278 -22.99 6.05 27.52
C ALA A 278 -23.30 5.94 26.01
N LEU A 279 -24.16 5.02 25.61
CA LEU A 279 -24.49 4.74 24.20
C LEU A 279 -24.97 5.99 23.43
N PRO A 280 -25.87 6.84 23.97
CA PRO A 280 -26.36 8.03 23.27
C PRO A 280 -25.22 9.01 22.96
N ALA A 281 -24.37 9.30 23.96
CA ALA A 281 -23.20 10.15 23.80
C ALA A 281 -22.22 9.62 22.74
N TRP A 282 -21.92 8.30 22.72
CA TRP A 282 -21.02 7.71 21.73
C TRP A 282 -21.58 7.78 20.30
N LEU A 283 -22.87 7.49 20.11
CA LEU A 283 -23.55 7.62 18.82
C LEU A 283 -23.52 9.08 18.33
N GLY A 284 -23.78 10.02 19.25
CA GLY A 284 -23.72 11.46 18.98
C GLY A 284 -22.33 11.89 18.52
N ILE A 285 -21.29 11.61 19.32
CA ILE A 285 -19.91 12.02 19.04
C ILE A 285 -19.39 11.39 17.74
N THR A 286 -19.57 10.08 17.56
CA THR A 286 -19.08 9.39 16.36
C THR A 286 -19.79 9.83 15.09
N GLY A 287 -21.11 10.06 15.16
CA GLY A 287 -21.90 10.61 14.07
C GLY A 287 -21.48 12.02 13.69
N ILE A 288 -21.27 12.91 14.68
CA ILE A 288 -20.83 14.29 14.46
C ILE A 288 -19.41 14.33 13.84
N MET A 289 -18.45 13.58 14.39
CA MET A 289 -17.08 13.52 13.87
C MET A 289 -17.04 12.99 12.43
N SER A 290 -17.79 11.93 12.14
CA SER A 290 -17.86 11.35 10.79
C SER A 290 -18.50 12.33 9.80
N THR A 291 -19.58 13.00 10.21
CA THR A 291 -20.27 14.02 9.40
C THR A 291 -19.33 15.18 9.05
N LEU A 292 -18.60 15.71 10.05
CA LEU A 292 -17.61 16.77 9.85
C LEU A 292 -16.49 16.33 8.90
N GLY A 293 -15.95 15.13 9.07
CA GLY A 293 -14.92 14.59 8.17
C GLY A 293 -15.40 14.50 6.72
N ILE A 294 -16.62 13.96 6.50
CA ILE A 294 -17.22 13.84 5.16
C ILE A 294 -17.46 15.22 4.53
N LEU A 295 -17.96 16.19 5.30
CA LEU A 295 -18.19 17.57 4.84
C LEU A 295 -16.89 18.29 4.49
N LEU A 296 -15.82 18.13 5.28
CA LEU A 296 -14.51 18.71 5.00
C LEU A 296 -13.91 18.16 3.70
N ILE A 297 -14.01 16.83 3.48
CA ILE A 297 -13.57 16.21 2.22
C ILE A 297 -14.37 16.77 1.04
N ALA A 298 -15.69 16.91 1.18
CA ALA A 298 -16.53 17.47 0.13
C ALA A 298 -16.23 18.96 -0.14
N ALA A 299 -15.95 19.75 0.89
CA ALA A 299 -15.53 21.13 0.76
C ALA A 299 -14.18 21.24 0.03
N ALA A 300 -13.19 20.42 0.41
CA ALA A 300 -11.89 20.37 -0.26
C ALA A 300 -12.02 20.04 -1.76
N VAL A 301 -12.83 19.02 -2.09
CA VAL A 301 -13.15 18.66 -3.49
C VAL A 301 -13.89 19.79 -4.22
N ARG A 302 -14.75 20.56 -3.53
CA ARG A 302 -15.46 21.70 -4.14
C ARG A 302 -14.52 22.89 -4.38
N PHE A 303 -13.61 23.18 -3.46
CA PHE A 303 -12.63 24.25 -3.61
C PHE A 303 -11.60 23.93 -4.69
N SER A 304 -11.19 22.68 -4.85
CA SER A 304 -10.32 22.26 -5.94
C SER A 304 -10.96 22.38 -7.33
N ARG A 305 -12.29 22.56 -7.44
CA ARG A 305 -12.99 22.82 -8.72
C ARG A 305 -12.94 24.28 -9.16
N ARG A 306 -12.52 25.22 -8.30
CA ARG A 306 -12.55 26.66 -8.57
C ARG A 306 -11.20 27.24 -9.01
N ARG A 307 -10.14 26.42 -9.03
CA ARG A 307 -8.80 26.78 -9.51
C ARG A 307 -8.53 26.02 -10.79
#